data_AF-V9FC90-F1
#
_entry.id   AF-V9FC90-F1
#
_cell.length_a   1.000
_cell.length_b   1.000
_cell.length_c   1.000
_cell.angle_alpha   90.00
_cell.angle_beta   90.00
_cell.angle_gamma   90.00
#
_symmetry.space_group_name_H-M   'P 1'
#
loop_
_entity.id
_entity.type
_entity.pdbx_description
1 polymer ?
#
loop_
_entity_poly.entity_id
_entity_poly.type
_entity_poly.pdbx_seq_one_letter_code
_entity_poly.pdbx_strand_id
1 'polypeptide(L)' 'IVKFTGHVHYAKGEFVGVALSSPVGKNDGAIKGVRYFECPPSHGLMVRPNDISLTA' A
#
# COMPACT_ATOMS: atom_id res chain seq x y z
N ILE A 1 3.69 -7.93 -3.18
CA ILE A 1 3.40 -8.64 -1.91
C ILE A 1 2.51 -7.76 -1.04
N VAL A 2 1.39 -8.28 -0.52
CA VAL A 2 0.57 -7.55 0.46
C VAL A 2 1.35 -7.40 1.77
N LYS A 3 1.43 -6.17 2.27
CA LYS A 3 2.17 -5.81 3.50
C LYS A 3 1.29 -5.15 4.55
N PHE A 4 0.10 -4.68 4.17
CA PHE A 4 -0.84 -4.03 5.08
C PHE A 4 -2.28 -4.30 4.62
N THR A 5 -3.18 -4.49 5.58
CA THR A 5 -4.64 -4.56 5.38
C THR A 5 -5.31 -3.87 6.56
N GLY A 6 -6.16 -2.88 6.31
CA GLY A 6 -6.92 -2.23 7.37
C GLY A 6 -7.26 -0.78 7.08
N HIS A 7 -7.62 -0.06 8.15
CA HIS A 7 -8.02 1.34 8.09
C HIS A 7 -6.81 2.28 8.01
N VAL A 8 -7.01 3.42 7.35
CA VAL A 8 -5.99 4.48 7.20
C VAL A 8 -6.46 5.78 7.82
N HIS A 9 -5.55 6.59 8.33
CA HIS A 9 -5.89 7.85 9.01
C HIS A 9 -6.46 8.92 8.08
N TYR A 10 -6.21 8.82 6.77
CA TYR A 10 -6.51 9.90 5.80
C TYR A 10 -7.76 9.66 4.96
N ALA A 11 -8.43 8.51 5.10
CA ALA A 11 -9.60 8.15 4.30
C ALA A 11 -10.47 7.11 5.03
N LYS A 12 -11.77 7.11 4.75
CA LYS A 12 -12.71 6.12 5.29
C LYS A 12 -12.61 4.78 4.56
N GLY A 13 -12.93 3.70 5.27
CA GLY A 13 -12.96 2.33 4.76
C GLY A 13 -11.59 1.65 4.75
N GLU A 14 -11.57 0.40 4.31
CA GLU A 14 -10.35 -0.42 4.28
C GLU A 14 -9.47 -0.13 3.06
N PHE A 15 -8.19 -0.39 3.25
CA PHE A 15 -7.13 -0.29 2.25
C PHE A 15 -6.19 -1.49 2.34
N VAL A 16 -5.49 -1.72 1.24
CA VAL A 16 -4.43 -2.71 1.12
C VAL A 16 -3.14 -2.01 0.71
N GLY A 17 -2.09 -2.23 1.48
CA GLY A 17 -0.74 -1.79 1.17
C GLY A 17 0.04 -2.90 0.50
N VAL A 18 0.60 -2.61 -0.68
CA VAL A 18 1.33 -3.59 -1.50
C VAL A 18 2.75 -3.09 -1.72
N ALA A 19 3.73 -3.94 -1.43
CA ALA A 19 5.11 -3.77 -1.86
C ALA A 19 5.31 -4.37 -3.25
N LEU A 20 5.71 -3.52 -4.20
CA LEU A 20 6.01 -3.85 -5.59
C LEU A 20 7.47 -4.26 -5.74
N SER A 21 7.76 -5.11 -6.72
CA SER A 21 9.14 -5.50 -7.08
C SER A 21 9.91 -4.37 -7.75
N SER A 22 9.23 -3.50 -8.51
CA SER A 22 9.82 -2.38 -9.25
C SER A 22 9.42 -1.01 -8.65
N PRO A 23 10.23 0.05 -8.84
CA PRO A 23 9.99 1.39 -8.27
C PRO A 23 8.93 2.21 -9.03
N VAL A 24 7.75 1.60 -9.25
CA VAL A 24 6.63 2.18 -10.00
C VAL A 24 5.42 2.49 -9.10
N GLY A 25 5.60 2.39 -7.78
CA GLY A 25 4.64 2.76 -6.75
C GLY A 25 4.65 4.26 -6.46
N LYS A 26 3.99 4.64 -5.36
CA LYS A 26 3.75 6.04 -4.98
C LYS A 26 4.33 6.42 -3.63
N ASN A 27 4.76 5.44 -2.83
CA ASN A 27 5.27 5.65 -1.48
C ASN A 27 6.32 4.59 -1.13
N ASP A 28 6.88 4.70 0.07
CA ASP A 28 7.80 3.73 0.69
C ASP A 28 7.08 2.92 1.81
N GLY A 29 5.74 2.98 1.85
CA GLY A 29 4.88 2.45 2.91
C GLY A 29 4.51 3.43 4.02
N ALA A 30 4.97 4.69 3.95
CA ALA A 30 4.44 5.80 4.72
C ALA A 30 3.60 6.75 3.86
N ILE A 31 2.51 7.28 4.43
CA ILE A 31 1.66 8.28 3.79
C ILE A 31 1.43 9.41 4.79
N LYS A 32 1.72 10.66 4.41
CA LYS A 32 1.56 11.84 5.27
C LYS A 32 2.19 11.69 6.66
N GLY A 33 3.38 11.08 6.72
CA GLY A 33 4.12 10.88 7.98
C GLY A 33 3.69 9.68 8.82
N VAL A 34 2.63 8.95 8.45
CA VAL A 34 2.22 7.72 9.15
C VAL A 34 2.70 6.48 8.40
N ARG A 35 3.40 5.59 9.11
CA ARG A 35 3.94 4.33 8.60
C ARG A 35 2.90 3.22 8.71
N TYR A 36 2.59 2.56 7.59
CA TYR A 36 1.69 1.40 7.54
C TYR A 36 2.45 0.10 7.26
N PHE A 37 3.46 0.18 6.42
CA PHE A 37 4.36 -0.91 6.10
C PHE A 37 5.72 -0.36 5.63
N GLU A 38 6.69 -1.25 5.44
CA GLU A 38 8.02 -0.89 4.95
C GLU A 38 8.28 -1.50 3.57
N CYS A 39 8.79 -0.67 2.66
CA CYS A 39 9.37 -1.06 1.38
C CYS A 39 10.36 0.03 0.90
N PRO A 40 11.17 -0.22 -0.14
CA PRO A 40 12.03 0.82 -0.71
C PRO A 40 11.23 2.03 -1.26
N PRO A 41 11.86 3.20 -1.42
CA PRO A 41 11.23 4.38 -1.99
C PRO A 41 10.60 4.09 -3.35
N SER A 42 9.35 4.52 -3.54
CA SER A 42 8.56 4.28 -4.76
C SER A 42 8.20 2.82 -5.04
N HIS A 43 8.29 1.91 -4.07
CA HIS A 43 7.81 0.53 -4.22
C HIS A 43 6.43 0.28 -3.58
N GLY A 44 5.92 1.22 -2.80
CA GLY A 44 4.67 1.07 -2.07
C GLY A 44 3.48 1.59 -2.87
N LEU A 45 2.40 0.82 -2.88
CA LEU A 45 1.09 1.25 -3.38
C LEU A 45 0.03 1.04 -2.30
N MET A 46 -0.89 1.99 -2.16
CA MET A 46 -2.02 1.89 -1.24
C MET A 46 -3.31 2.01 -2.06
N VAL A 47 -4.13 0.97 -2.05
CA VAL A 47 -5.30 0.83 -2.94
C VAL A 47 -6.51 0.30 -2.18
N ARG A 48 -7.70 0.33 -2.81
CA ARG A 48 -8.88 -0.32 -2.24
C ARG A 48 -8.80 -1.84 -2.46
N PRO A 49 -9.42 -2.64 -1.58
CA PRO A 49 -9.51 -4.08 -1.79
C PRO A 49 -10.04 -4.48 -3.18
N ASN A 50 -11.00 -3.72 -3.72
CA ASN A 50 -11.59 -3.97 -5.03
C ASN A 50 -10.67 -3.64 -6.23
N ASP A 51 -9.57 -2.94 -6.01
CA ASP A 51 -8.62 -2.57 -7.07
C ASP A 51 -7.54 -3.65 -7.27
N ILE A 52 -7.59 -4.75 -6.53
CA ILE A 52 -6.60 -5.83 -6.58
C ILE A 52 -7.29 -7.11 -7.02
N SER A 53 -6.65 -7.85 -7.91
CA SER A 53 -6.99 -9.23 -8.20
C SER A 53 -5.80 -10.13 -7.89
N LEU A 54 -6.08 -11.28 -7.27
CA LEU A 54 -5.10 -12.33 -7.12
C LEU A 54 -4.96 -13.03 -8.47
N THR A 55 -3.75 -13.03 -9.02
CA THR A 55 -3.40 -13.83 -10.19
C THR A 55 -2.70 -15.09 -9.71
N ALA A 56 -3.20 -16.25 -10.15
CA ALA A 56 -2.54 -17.54 -9.94
C ALA A 56 -1.29 -17.66 -10.83
#